data_AF-A0A6I1J7L4-F1
#
_entry.id   AF-A0A6I1J7L4-F1
#
_cell.length_a   1.000
_cell.length_b   1.000
_cell.length_c   1.000
_cell.angle_alpha   90.00
_cell.angle_beta   90.00
_cell.angle_gamma   90.00
#
_symmetry.space_group_name_H-M   'P 1'
#
loop_
_entity.id
_entity.type
_entity.pdbx_description
1 polymer ?
#
loop_
_entity_poly.entity_id
_entity_poly.type
_entity_poly.pdbx_seq_one_letter_code
_entity_poly.pdbx_strand_id
1 'polypeptide(L)'
;MESTVAVAEERLPLEPPGREFPFTRGGADAISTQGWLLVVAGVAAGFTALVVPLPFTDNVLTGWLRALLFVGLPLLALRTASPSGWTAIFARVGAREVKLMVAFALLNIVISLAVGVAVKTFGTVTPNAAIADSAQLAGARLANFFAKVGVQLLGEELVTILPFLAIVAFCRQQAGIGRNASVIIAWLASAVARGARKVVTAMSVQSLMT
;
A
#
# COMPACT_ATOMS: atom_id res chain seq x y z
N MET A 1 39.30 12.05 20.16
CA MET A 1 38.84 11.22 19.03
C MET A 1 37.79 10.27 19.57
N GLU A 2 36.55 10.74 19.67
CA GLU A 2 35.42 9.90 20.10
C GLU A 2 34.93 9.09 18.91
N SER A 3 35.26 7.82 18.91
CA SER A 3 34.61 6.80 18.10
C SER A 3 33.18 6.64 18.63
N THR A 4 32.24 7.37 18.03
CA THR A 4 30.80 7.12 18.26
C THR A 4 30.48 5.76 17.66
N VAL A 5 30.61 4.71 18.47
CA VAL A 5 30.04 3.40 18.19
C VAL A 5 28.54 3.65 18.06
N ALA A 6 28.05 3.73 16.83
CA ALA A 6 26.62 3.71 16.56
C ALA A 6 26.09 2.44 17.22
N VAL A 7 25.39 2.61 18.35
CA VAL A 7 24.72 1.52 19.05
C VAL A 7 23.83 0.87 18.00
N ALA A 8 24.23 -0.32 17.55
CA ALA A 8 23.49 -1.06 16.54
C ALA A 8 22.16 -1.42 17.18
N GLU A 9 21.11 -0.64 16.88
CA GLU A 9 19.76 -0.97 17.28
C GLU A 9 19.48 -2.40 16.87
N GLU A 10 18.98 -3.18 17.82
CA GLU A 10 18.66 -4.59 17.64
C GLU A 10 17.79 -4.76 16.39
N ARG A 11 18.22 -5.59 15.44
CA ARG A 11 17.52 -5.82 14.17
C ARG A 11 16.80 -7.16 14.20
N LEU A 12 15.70 -7.26 13.46
CA LEU A 12 15.03 -8.53 13.29
C LEU A 12 15.95 -9.52 12.53
N PRO A 13 15.95 -10.82 12.86
CA PRO A 13 16.91 -11.80 12.33
C PRO A 13 16.93 -11.92 10.80
N LEU A 14 15.82 -11.58 10.14
CA LEU A 14 15.66 -11.70 8.69
C LEU A 14 16.09 -10.44 7.93
N GLU A 15 16.42 -9.36 8.64
CA GLU A 15 16.62 -8.05 8.03
C GLU A 15 18.02 -7.88 7.43
N PRO A 16 18.15 -7.28 6.22
CA PRO A 16 19.45 -6.99 5.64
C PRO A 16 20.28 -6.03 6.52
N PRO A 17 21.59 -6.27 6.70
CA PRO A 17 22.45 -5.36 7.45
C PRO A 17 22.58 -4.01 6.71
N GLY A 18 22.57 -2.91 7.46
CA GLY A 18 22.91 -1.57 6.97
C GLY A 18 21.82 -0.80 6.22
N ARG A 19 20.71 -1.44 5.80
CA ARG A 19 19.59 -0.75 5.13
C ARG A 19 18.58 -0.20 6.16
N GLU A 20 18.18 1.05 6.01
CA GLU A 20 17.11 1.68 6.78
C GLU A 20 15.88 1.92 5.90
N PHE A 21 14.74 2.19 6.53
CA PHE A 21 13.55 2.60 5.81
C PHE A 21 13.78 3.97 5.13
N PRO A 22 13.21 4.20 3.93
CA PRO A 22 13.27 5.51 3.31
C PRO A 22 12.75 6.60 4.24
N PHE A 23 13.34 7.80 4.15
CA PHE A 23 12.88 9.02 4.85
C PHE A 23 13.00 9.01 6.38
N THR A 24 13.57 7.97 7.01
CA THR A 24 13.74 7.90 8.47
C THR A 24 15.06 8.45 8.98
N ARG A 25 16.09 8.52 8.12
CA ARG A 25 17.43 9.01 8.47
C ARG A 25 17.47 10.51 8.23
N GLY A 26 17.47 11.32 9.29
CA GLY A 26 17.56 12.78 9.19
C GLY A 26 18.71 13.20 8.27
N GLY A 27 18.37 13.72 7.09
CA GLY A 27 19.28 13.97 5.97
C GLY A 27 18.52 14.67 4.83
N ALA A 28 19.17 14.88 3.67
CA ALA A 28 18.58 15.65 2.55
C ALA A 28 17.25 15.07 2.01
N ASP A 29 17.00 13.79 2.24
CA ASP A 29 15.78 13.11 1.81
C ASP A 29 14.70 13.03 2.91
N ALA A 30 14.97 13.50 4.14
CA ALA A 30 14.03 13.44 5.24
C ALA A 30 12.81 14.33 4.99
N ILE A 31 11.63 13.74 5.14
CA ILE A 31 10.36 14.44 4.97
C ILE A 31 9.98 15.12 6.28
N SER A 32 9.69 16.42 6.21
CA SER A 32 9.20 17.20 7.36
C SER A 32 7.80 16.74 7.80
N THR A 33 7.39 17.06 9.02
CA THR A 33 6.04 16.75 9.52
C THR A 33 4.94 17.27 8.59
N GLN A 34 5.09 18.50 8.08
CA GLN A 34 4.15 19.07 7.11
C GLN A 34 4.17 18.33 5.76
N GLY A 35 5.35 17.89 5.31
CA GLY A 35 5.47 17.02 4.14
C GLY A 35 4.74 15.70 4.31
N TRP A 36 4.80 15.07 5.49
CA TRP A 36 4.05 13.85 5.78
C TRP A 36 2.54 14.08 5.80
N LEU A 37 2.07 15.22 6.31
CA LEU A 37 0.65 15.58 6.22
C LEU A 37 0.19 15.71 4.76
N LEU A 38 1.02 16.31 3.90
CA LEU A 38 0.74 16.38 2.46
C LEU A 38 0.70 14.99 1.81
N VAL A 39 1.63 14.10 2.16
CA VAL A 39 1.66 12.72 1.66
C VAL A 39 0.40 11.96 2.08
N VAL A 40 0.02 12.02 3.36
CA VAL A 40 -1.20 11.38 3.87
C VAL A 40 -2.46 11.98 3.23
N ALA A 41 -2.50 13.30 3.01
CA ALA A 41 -3.57 13.95 2.29
C ALA A 41 -3.65 13.50 0.82
N GLY A 42 -2.51 13.33 0.15
CA GLY A 42 -2.44 12.79 -1.21
C GLY A 42 -2.92 11.34 -1.30
N VAL A 43 -2.58 10.51 -0.30
CA VAL A 43 -3.11 9.14 -0.15
C VAL A 43 -4.62 9.15 0.03
N ALA A 44 -5.13 10.01 0.91
CA ALA A 44 -6.57 10.14 1.13
C ALA A 44 -7.28 10.61 -0.15
N ALA A 45 -6.77 11.65 -0.82
CA ALA A 45 -7.34 12.18 -2.06
C ALA A 45 -7.34 11.16 -3.20
N GLY A 46 -6.23 10.42 -3.38
CA GLY A 46 -6.15 9.32 -4.35
C GLY A 46 -7.21 8.25 -4.08
N PHE A 47 -7.34 7.83 -2.82
CA PHE A 47 -8.34 6.85 -2.43
C PHE A 47 -9.78 7.36 -2.63
N THR A 48 -10.05 8.61 -2.26
CA THR A 48 -11.35 9.27 -2.50
C THR A 48 -11.68 9.33 -3.99
N ALA A 49 -10.71 9.64 -4.86
CA ALA A 49 -10.91 9.65 -6.31
C ALA A 49 -11.26 8.27 -6.89
N LEU A 50 -10.85 7.19 -6.21
CA LEU A 50 -11.19 5.83 -6.60
C LEU A 50 -12.59 5.41 -6.13
N VAL A 51 -12.98 5.78 -4.89
CA VAL A 51 -14.18 5.25 -4.21
C VAL A 51 -15.41 6.13 -4.38
N VAL A 52 -15.26 7.44 -4.50
CA VAL A 52 -16.40 8.34 -4.65
C VAL A 52 -16.98 8.23 -6.06
N PRO A 53 -18.29 7.95 -6.21
CA PRO A 53 -18.95 7.97 -7.51
C PRO A 53 -18.83 9.38 -8.10
N LEU A 54 -18.10 9.51 -9.21
CA LEU A 54 -18.05 10.77 -9.95
C LEU A 54 -19.34 10.91 -10.77
N PRO A 55 -19.86 12.12 -10.99
CA PRO A 55 -21.11 12.35 -11.71
C PRO A 55 -21.06 12.03 -13.22
N PHE A 56 -19.99 11.38 -13.69
CA PHE A 56 -19.77 11.02 -15.08
C PHE A 56 -20.02 9.52 -15.28
N THR A 57 -20.50 9.13 -16.45
CA THR A 57 -20.73 7.73 -16.82
C THR A 57 -19.45 6.90 -16.70
N ASP A 58 -19.55 5.74 -16.05
CA ASP A 58 -18.45 4.78 -15.96
C ASP A 58 -18.18 4.16 -17.34
N ASN A 59 -17.03 4.50 -17.91
CA ASN A 59 -16.54 3.98 -19.17
C ASN A 59 -15.04 3.68 -19.06
N VAL A 60 -14.42 3.21 -20.13
CA VAL A 60 -12.99 2.84 -20.12
C VAL A 60 -12.10 4.02 -19.71
N LEU A 61 -12.38 5.22 -20.23
CA LEU A 61 -11.57 6.42 -19.95
C LEU A 61 -11.71 6.88 -18.50
N THR A 62 -12.94 6.97 -17.99
CA THR A 62 -13.19 7.38 -16.59
C THR A 62 -12.64 6.34 -15.61
N GLY A 63 -12.68 5.06 -15.97
CA GLY A 63 -12.04 3.98 -15.21
C GLY A 63 -10.51 4.10 -15.13
N TRP A 64 -9.85 4.44 -16.25
CA TRP A 64 -8.41 4.70 -16.27
C TRP A 64 -8.04 5.98 -15.51
N LEU A 65 -8.84 7.04 -15.66
CA LEU A 65 -8.64 8.29 -14.93
C LEU A 65 -8.64 8.06 -13.42
N ARG A 66 -9.62 7.32 -12.88
CA ARG A 66 -9.67 6.99 -11.45
C ARG A 66 -8.44 6.19 -10.99
N ALA A 67 -8.03 5.19 -11.76
CA ALA A 67 -6.83 4.39 -11.44
C ALA A 67 -5.54 5.23 -11.46
N LEU A 68 -5.41 6.13 -12.44
CA LEU A 68 -4.26 7.03 -12.54
C LEU A 68 -4.27 8.10 -11.45
N LEU A 69 -5.42 8.62 -11.04
CA LEU A 69 -5.53 9.54 -9.91
C LEU A 69 -5.19 8.84 -8.59
N PHE A 70 -5.63 7.59 -8.43
CA PHE A 70 -5.36 6.78 -7.25
C PHE A 70 -3.86 6.56 -7.02
N VAL A 71 -3.08 6.37 -8.09
CA VAL A 71 -1.62 6.23 -8.02
C VAL A 71 -0.91 7.59 -8.06
N GLY A 72 -1.37 8.47 -8.93
CA GLY A 72 -0.72 9.74 -9.24
C GLY A 72 -0.76 10.74 -8.10
N LEU A 73 -1.89 10.89 -7.40
CA LEU A 73 -2.00 11.84 -6.29
C LEU A 73 -1.04 11.51 -5.12
N PRO A 74 -0.94 10.26 -4.63
CA PRO A 74 0.06 9.90 -3.62
C PRO A 74 1.50 10.14 -4.09
N LEU A 75 1.83 9.80 -5.34
CA LEU A 75 3.18 9.99 -5.88
C LEU A 75 3.54 11.46 -6.08
N LEU A 76 2.59 12.29 -6.51
CA LEU A 76 2.79 13.73 -6.62
C LEU A 76 3.03 14.34 -5.24
N ALA A 77 2.23 13.96 -4.24
CA ALA A 77 2.42 14.41 -2.87
C ALA A 77 3.77 13.95 -2.28
N LEU A 78 4.22 12.74 -2.59
CA LEU A 78 5.55 12.26 -2.21
C LEU A 78 6.66 13.04 -2.91
N ARG A 79 6.52 13.32 -4.21
CA ARG A 79 7.47 14.11 -4.98
C ARG A 79 7.57 15.54 -4.47
N THR A 80 6.46 16.15 -4.05
CA THR A 80 6.49 17.50 -3.47
C THR A 80 7.10 17.50 -2.08
N ALA A 81 6.86 16.46 -1.28
CA ALA A 81 7.40 16.33 0.08
C ALA A 81 8.89 15.92 0.12
N SER A 82 9.38 15.20 -0.90
CA SER A 82 10.79 14.78 -1.02
C SER A 82 11.26 14.84 -2.49
N PRO A 83 11.58 16.03 -3.03
CA PRO A 83 11.92 16.18 -4.45
C PRO A 83 13.17 15.40 -4.89
N SER A 84 14.18 15.27 -4.01
CA SER A 84 15.42 14.53 -4.26
C SER A 84 15.29 13.02 -4.03
N GLY A 85 14.38 12.59 -3.14
CA GLY A 85 14.31 11.23 -2.62
C GLY A 85 13.04 10.43 -2.95
N TRP A 86 12.07 10.99 -3.69
CA TRP A 86 10.76 10.33 -3.90
C TRP A 86 10.84 8.94 -4.57
N THR A 87 11.89 8.65 -5.33
CA THR A 87 12.08 7.33 -5.95
C THR A 87 12.66 6.27 -5.00
N ALA A 88 12.98 6.64 -3.76
CA ALA A 88 13.54 5.71 -2.76
C ALA A 88 12.59 4.54 -2.43
N ILE A 89 11.28 4.71 -2.62
CA ILE A 89 10.28 3.64 -2.49
C ILE A 89 10.38 2.59 -3.61
N PHE A 90 10.98 2.95 -4.75
CA PHE A 90 11.17 2.09 -5.93
C PHE A 90 12.60 1.55 -6.04
N ALA A 91 13.26 1.37 -4.90
CA ALA A 91 14.63 0.91 -4.91
C ALA A 91 14.77 -0.48 -5.57
N ARG A 92 15.95 -0.74 -6.14
CA ARG A 92 16.22 -1.98 -6.86
C ARG A 92 16.00 -3.21 -5.98
N VAL A 93 15.21 -4.13 -6.51
CA VAL A 93 14.92 -5.42 -5.91
C VAL A 93 16.05 -6.38 -6.29
N GLY A 94 16.73 -6.97 -5.30
CA GLY A 94 17.76 -7.98 -5.52
C GLY A 94 17.19 -9.38 -5.70
N ALA A 95 18.05 -10.34 -6.06
CA ALA A 95 17.63 -11.73 -6.30
C ALA A 95 17.05 -12.40 -5.04
N ARG A 96 17.49 -11.99 -3.84
CA ARG A 96 16.95 -12.49 -2.57
C ARG A 96 15.52 -12.00 -2.37
N GLU A 97 15.28 -10.72 -2.60
CA GLU A 97 13.97 -10.11 -2.48
C GLU A 97 12.99 -10.71 -3.49
N VAL A 98 13.41 -10.94 -4.74
CA VAL A 98 12.57 -11.63 -5.74
C VAL A 98 12.19 -13.04 -5.27
N LYS A 99 13.14 -13.82 -4.73
CA LYS A 99 12.83 -15.16 -4.18
C LYS A 99 11.80 -15.08 -3.05
N LEU A 100 11.95 -14.12 -2.14
CA LEU A 100 11.00 -13.90 -1.05
C LEU A 100 9.63 -13.47 -1.57
N MET A 101 9.56 -12.59 -2.56
CA MET A 101 8.31 -12.16 -3.20
C MET A 101 7.57 -13.35 -3.81
N VAL A 102 8.26 -14.21 -4.55
CA VAL A 102 7.67 -15.42 -5.15
C VAL A 102 7.21 -16.39 -4.07
N ALA A 103 8.04 -16.64 -3.05
CA ALA A 103 7.69 -17.53 -1.94
C ALA A 103 6.45 -17.02 -1.18
N PHE A 104 6.39 -15.72 -0.87
CA PHE A 104 5.23 -15.10 -0.22
C PHE A 104 3.99 -15.12 -1.11
N ALA A 105 4.13 -14.90 -2.42
CA ALA A 105 3.00 -14.98 -3.35
C ALA A 105 2.40 -16.38 -3.39
N LEU A 106 3.24 -17.42 -3.53
CA LEU A 106 2.79 -18.81 -3.52
C LEU A 106 2.16 -19.19 -2.18
N LEU A 107 2.79 -18.81 -1.07
CA LEU A 107 2.24 -19.05 0.26
C LEU A 107 0.88 -18.37 0.45
N ASN A 108 0.74 -17.13 -0.02
CA ASN A 108 -0.51 -16.38 0.06
C ASN A 108 -1.62 -17.03 -0.78
N ILE A 109 -1.30 -17.53 -1.98
CA ILE A 109 -2.24 -18.30 -2.80
C ILE A 109 -2.69 -19.56 -2.04
N VAL A 110 -1.76 -20.34 -1.50
CA VAL A 110 -2.08 -21.59 -0.77
C VAL A 110 -2.98 -21.30 0.43
N ILE A 111 -2.62 -20.33 1.26
CA ILE A 111 -3.40 -19.95 2.43
C ILE A 111 -4.78 -19.41 2.01
N SER A 112 -4.86 -18.54 1.01
CA SER A 112 -6.12 -17.97 0.54
C SER A 112 -7.06 -19.03 -0.02
N LEU A 113 -6.54 -20.01 -0.76
CA LEU A 113 -7.31 -21.15 -1.25
C LEU A 113 -7.80 -22.02 -0.09
N ALA A 114 -6.95 -22.33 0.88
CA ALA A 114 -7.32 -23.12 2.05
C ALA A 114 -8.43 -22.44 2.87
N VAL A 115 -8.28 -21.13 3.15
CA VAL A 115 -9.30 -20.32 3.82
C VAL A 115 -10.58 -20.25 2.98
N GLY A 116 -10.47 -20.05 1.66
CA GLY A 116 -11.60 -20.01 0.76
C GLY A 116 -12.41 -21.31 0.76
N VAL A 117 -11.73 -22.46 0.76
CA VAL A 117 -12.36 -23.78 0.89
C VAL A 117 -13.06 -23.91 2.25
N ALA A 118 -12.37 -23.56 3.35
CA ALA A 118 -12.95 -23.63 4.69
C ALA A 118 -14.18 -22.73 4.85
N VAL A 119 -14.15 -21.49 4.36
CA VAL A 119 -15.31 -20.59 4.42
C VAL A 119 -16.46 -21.13 3.56
N LYS A 120 -16.17 -21.70 2.39
CA LYS A 120 -17.19 -22.33 1.54
C LYS A 120 -17.87 -23.54 2.20
N THR A 121 -17.19 -24.25 3.10
CA THR A 121 -17.80 -25.36 3.83
C THR A 121 -18.73 -24.91 4.96
N PHE A 122 -18.54 -23.70 5.51
CA PHE A 122 -19.31 -23.21 6.68
C PHE A 122 -20.23 -22.01 6.38
N GLY A 123 -20.26 -21.50 5.15
CA GLY A 123 -21.09 -20.35 4.80
C GLY A 123 -21.26 -20.12 3.30
N THR A 124 -22.00 -19.08 2.94
CA THR A 124 -22.18 -18.64 1.55
C THR A 124 -21.04 -17.72 1.14
N VAL A 125 -20.45 -18.01 -0.03
CA VAL A 125 -19.35 -17.21 -0.59
C VAL A 125 -19.83 -16.59 -1.89
N THR A 126 -19.95 -15.26 -1.91
CA THR A 126 -20.26 -14.53 -3.14
C THR A 126 -18.97 -14.34 -3.94
N PRO A 127 -18.91 -14.75 -5.22
CA PRO A 127 -17.76 -14.47 -6.07
C PRO A 127 -17.51 -12.97 -6.16
N ASN A 128 -16.24 -12.57 -6.24
CA ASN A 128 -15.94 -11.19 -6.57
C ASN A 128 -16.43 -10.91 -8.00
N ALA A 129 -17.41 -10.00 -8.14
CA ALA A 129 -18.04 -9.67 -9.42
C ALA A 129 -17.01 -9.33 -10.51
N ALA A 130 -15.94 -8.60 -10.16
CA ALA A 130 -14.88 -8.26 -11.13
C ALA A 130 -14.14 -9.49 -11.67
N ILE A 131 -13.95 -10.53 -10.85
CA ILE A 131 -13.31 -11.79 -11.27
C ILE A 131 -14.30 -12.62 -12.11
N ALA A 132 -15.57 -12.66 -11.71
CA ALA A 132 -16.63 -13.35 -12.44
C ALA A 132 -16.83 -12.76 -13.85
N ASP A 133 -16.84 -11.43 -13.95
CA ASP A 133 -16.97 -10.70 -15.22
C ASP A 133 -15.72 -10.88 -16.10
N SER A 134 -14.53 -10.92 -15.49
CA SER A 134 -13.28 -11.13 -16.23
C SER A 134 -13.19 -12.48 -16.93
N ALA A 135 -13.86 -13.52 -16.40
CA ALA A 135 -13.91 -14.84 -17.03
C ALA A 135 -14.65 -14.84 -18.37
N GLN A 136 -15.46 -13.80 -18.64
CA GLN A 136 -16.17 -13.62 -19.90
C GLN A 136 -15.43 -12.70 -20.89
N LEU A 137 -14.31 -12.11 -20.48
CA LEU A 137 -13.52 -11.21 -21.32
C LEU A 137 -12.48 -11.98 -22.14
N ALA A 138 -12.34 -11.63 -23.43
CA ALA A 138 -11.32 -12.18 -24.31
C ALA A 138 -10.54 -11.08 -25.05
N GLY A 139 -9.32 -11.41 -25.48
CA GLY A 139 -8.46 -10.55 -26.30
C GLY A 139 -8.11 -9.22 -25.64
N ALA A 140 -8.23 -8.12 -26.39
CA ALA A 140 -7.85 -6.78 -25.95
C ALA A 140 -8.59 -6.30 -24.69
N ARG A 141 -9.83 -6.77 -24.45
CA ARG A 141 -10.59 -6.41 -23.25
C ARG A 141 -10.03 -7.04 -21.98
N LEU A 142 -9.57 -8.29 -22.08
CA LEU A 142 -8.91 -8.99 -20.98
C LEU A 142 -7.56 -8.33 -20.65
N ALA A 143 -6.78 -7.99 -21.68
CA ALA A 143 -5.52 -7.27 -21.51
C ALA A 143 -5.72 -5.90 -20.82
N ASN A 144 -6.73 -5.14 -21.25
CA ASN A 144 -7.08 -3.85 -20.63
C ASN A 144 -7.51 -4.02 -19.15
N PHE A 145 -8.29 -5.06 -18.84
CA PHE A 145 -8.69 -5.38 -17.47
C PHE A 145 -7.46 -5.63 -16.58
N PHE A 146 -6.55 -6.53 -16.98
CA PHE A 146 -5.36 -6.83 -16.19
C PHE A 146 -4.38 -5.66 -16.10
N ALA A 147 -4.23 -4.86 -17.17
CA ALA A 147 -3.42 -3.65 -17.12
C ALA A 147 -3.95 -2.66 -16.07
N LYS A 148 -5.27 -2.45 -16.03
CA LYS A 148 -5.91 -1.61 -15.03
C LYS A 148 -5.75 -2.19 -13.61
N VAL A 149 -5.91 -3.50 -13.44
CA VAL A 149 -5.67 -4.17 -12.15
C VAL A 149 -4.23 -3.97 -11.69
N GLY A 150 -3.25 -4.09 -12.59
CA GLY A 150 -1.84 -3.85 -12.27
C GLY A 150 -1.59 -2.43 -11.73
N VAL A 151 -2.15 -1.41 -12.38
CA VAL A 151 -2.06 -0.02 -11.90
C VAL A 151 -2.81 0.17 -10.59
N GLN A 152 -3.96 -0.46 -10.42
CA GLN A 152 -4.74 -0.37 -9.18
C GLN A 152 -4.01 -1.02 -8.01
N LEU A 153 -3.38 -2.19 -8.20
CA LEU A 153 -2.57 -2.86 -7.18
C LEU A 153 -1.40 -1.99 -6.73
N LEU A 154 -0.74 -1.29 -7.68
CA LEU A 154 0.30 -0.33 -7.33
C LEU A 154 -0.23 0.78 -6.41
N GLY A 155 -1.41 1.32 -6.70
CA GLY A 155 -2.06 2.32 -5.85
C GLY A 155 -2.40 1.77 -4.46
N GLU A 156 -2.84 0.52 -4.38
CA GLU A 156 -3.11 -0.14 -3.10
C GLU A 156 -1.84 -0.24 -2.24
N GLU A 157 -0.72 -0.61 -2.85
CA GLU A 157 0.58 -0.63 -2.16
C GLU A 157 1.04 0.77 -1.73
N LEU A 158 0.75 1.82 -2.50
CA LEU A 158 1.05 3.19 -2.07
C LEU A 158 0.23 3.61 -0.85
N VAL A 159 -1.04 3.25 -0.82
CA VAL A 159 -1.95 3.56 0.30
C VAL A 159 -1.58 2.76 1.57
N THR A 160 -0.79 1.70 1.47
CA THR A 160 -0.29 0.96 2.64
C THR A 160 1.10 1.43 3.06
N ILE A 161 2.04 1.56 2.12
CA ILE A 161 3.43 1.89 2.42
C ILE A 161 3.59 3.33 2.89
N LEU A 162 2.87 4.30 2.33
CA LEU A 162 3.06 5.71 2.65
C LEU A 162 2.59 6.06 4.07
N PRO A 163 1.39 5.65 4.53
CA PRO A 163 1.01 5.82 5.93
C PRO A 163 1.91 5.04 6.88
N PHE A 164 2.34 3.82 6.50
CA PHE A 164 3.29 3.04 7.30
C PHE A 164 4.59 3.83 7.53
N LEU A 165 5.19 4.37 6.46
CA LEU A 165 6.41 5.17 6.55
C LEU A 165 6.17 6.48 7.33
N ALA A 166 5.01 7.11 7.19
CA ALA A 166 4.64 8.30 7.96
C ALA A 166 4.63 8.03 9.47
N ILE A 167 4.05 6.90 9.89
CA ILE A 167 4.00 6.50 11.30
C ILE A 167 5.40 6.17 11.80
N VAL A 168 6.19 5.41 11.04
CA VAL A 168 7.58 5.12 11.42
C VAL A 168 8.38 6.43 11.57
N ALA A 169 8.27 7.35 10.61
CA ALA A 169 8.96 8.64 10.66
C ALA A 169 8.51 9.47 11.88
N PHE A 170 7.20 9.52 12.17
CA PHE A 170 6.67 10.19 13.35
C PHE A 170 7.21 9.59 14.65
N CYS A 171 7.13 8.28 14.82
CA CYS A 171 7.62 7.57 16.01
C CYS A 171 9.12 7.78 16.23
N ARG A 172 9.90 7.79 15.14
CA ARG A 172 11.36 7.97 15.20
C ARG A 172 11.79 9.41 15.45
N GLN A 173 11.15 10.39 14.80
CA GLN A 173 11.57 11.79 14.83
C GLN A 173 10.96 12.59 15.99
N GLN A 174 9.71 12.30 16.37
CA GLN A 174 8.98 13.08 17.39
C GLN A 174 8.89 12.36 18.73
N ALA A 175 8.73 11.03 18.72
CA ALA A 175 8.51 10.26 19.95
C ALA A 175 9.78 9.57 20.49
N GLY A 176 10.90 9.62 19.78
CA GLY A 176 12.15 8.97 20.19
C GLY A 176 12.06 7.45 20.34
N ILE A 177 11.05 6.82 19.73
CA ILE A 177 10.76 5.39 19.88
C ILE A 177 11.81 4.59 19.09
N GLY A 178 12.30 3.51 19.70
CA GLY A 178 13.23 2.58 19.07
C GLY A 178 12.67 1.98 17.77
N ARG A 179 13.56 1.59 16.86
CA ARG A 179 13.22 1.09 15.52
C ARG A 179 12.15 -0.01 15.50
N ASN A 180 12.36 -1.10 16.24
CA ASN A 180 11.47 -2.27 16.18
C ASN A 180 10.07 -1.92 16.70
N ALA A 181 9.98 -1.14 17.78
CA ALA A 181 8.71 -0.68 18.32
C ALA A 181 7.96 0.21 17.32
N SER A 182 8.66 1.12 16.63
CA SER A 182 8.07 1.97 15.59
C SER A 182 7.50 1.15 14.43
N VAL A 183 8.21 0.10 14.00
CA VAL A 183 7.77 -0.80 12.94
C VAL A 183 6.52 -1.59 13.36
N ILE A 184 6.49 -2.11 14.59
CA ILE A 184 5.34 -2.86 15.11
C ILE A 184 4.11 -1.95 15.22
N ILE A 185 4.25 -0.75 15.76
CA ILE A 185 3.16 0.24 15.86
C ILE A 185 2.63 0.58 14.47
N ALA A 186 3.51 0.91 13.53
CA ALA A 186 3.13 1.23 12.16
C ALA A 186 2.44 0.05 11.46
N TRP A 187 2.91 -1.18 11.69
CA TRP A 187 2.32 -2.39 11.14
C TRP A 187 0.89 -2.63 11.66
N LEU A 188 0.69 -2.54 12.98
CA LEU A 188 -0.63 -2.69 13.61
C LEU A 188 -1.60 -1.60 13.14
N ALA A 189 -1.17 -0.35 13.16
CA ALA A 189 -1.98 0.79 12.70
C ALA A 189 -2.39 0.64 11.22
N SER A 190 -1.46 0.22 10.36
CA SER A 190 -1.73 0.00 8.93
C SER A 190 -2.65 -1.21 8.70
N ALA A 191 -2.58 -2.25 9.54
CA ALA A 191 -3.50 -3.39 9.48
C ALA A 191 -4.93 -2.96 9.85
N VAL A 192 -5.09 -2.19 10.92
CA VAL A 192 -6.40 -1.65 11.34
C VAL A 192 -6.98 -0.74 10.27
N ALA A 193 -6.20 0.18 9.71
CA ALA A 193 -6.65 1.09 8.65
C ALA A 193 -7.12 0.34 7.39
N ARG A 194 -6.43 -0.74 7.00
CA ARG A 194 -6.86 -1.61 5.89
C ARG A 194 -8.14 -2.37 6.21
N GLY A 195 -8.27 -2.90 7.43
CA GLY A 195 -9.48 -3.59 7.88
C GLY A 195 -10.69 -2.68 7.86
N ALA A 196 -10.58 -1.50 8.47
CA ALA A 196 -11.65 -0.51 8.55
C ALA A 196 -12.15 -0.08 7.16
N ARG A 197 -11.24 0.14 6.20
CA ARG A 197 -11.60 0.48 4.82
C ARG A 197 -12.48 -0.58 4.16
N LYS A 198 -12.13 -1.86 4.30
CA LYS A 198 -12.93 -2.97 3.74
C LYS A 198 -14.33 -3.02 4.34
N VAL A 199 -14.44 -2.75 5.64
CA VAL A 199 -15.74 -2.68 6.33
C VAL A 199 -16.57 -1.50 5.82
N VAL A 200 -15.99 -0.31 5.69
CA VAL A 200 -16.68 0.87 5.16
C VAL A 200 -17.18 0.64 3.74
N THR A 201 -16.32 0.12 2.84
CA THR A 201 -16.73 -0.19 1.45
C THR A 201 -17.85 -1.23 1.41
N ALA A 202 -17.82 -2.25 2.28
CA ALA A 202 -18.90 -3.24 2.37
C ALA A 202 -20.23 -2.61 2.83
N MET A 203 -20.20 -1.73 3.83
CA MET A 203 -21.40 -1.04 4.34
C MET A 203 -22.01 -0.08 3.31
N SER A 204 -21.18 0.63 2.53
CA SER A 204 -21.66 1.54 1.48
C SER A 204 -22.41 0.82 0.34
N VAL A 205 -22.00 -0.40 -0.01
CA VAL A 205 -22.69 -1.22 -1.02
C VAL A 205 -24.06 -1.70 -0.50
N GLN A 206 -24.16 -2.01 0.79
CA GLN A 206 -25.39 -2.53 1.38
C GLN A 206 -26.49 -1.47 1.50
N SER A 207 -26.12 -0.21 1.74
CA SER A 207 -27.07 0.92 1.82
C SER A 207 -27.66 1.36 0.47
N LEU A 208 -27.12 0.89 -0.67
CA LEU A 208 -27.64 1.17 -2.01
C LEU A 208 -28.62 0.09 -2.51
N MET A 209 -28.80 -1.01 -1.75
CA MET A 209 -29.69 -2.12 -2.09
C MET A 209 -30.95 -2.19 -1.20
N THR A 210 -31.16 -1.20 -0.33
CA THR A 210 -32.37 -0.99 0.49
C THR A 210 -33.05 0.30 0.07
#